data_AF-A0A932DKW9-F1
#
_entry.id   AF-A0A932DKW9-F1
#
_cell.length_a   1.000
_cell.length_b   1.000
_cell.length_c   1.000
_cell.angle_alpha   90.00
_cell.angle_beta   90.00
_cell.angle_gamma   90.00
#
_symmetry.space_group_name_H-M   'P 1'
#
loop_
_entity.id
_entity.type
_entity.pdbx_description
1 polymer ?
#
loop_
_entity_poly.entity_id
_entity_poly.type
_entity_poly.pdbx_seq_one_letter_code
_entity_poly.pdbx_strand_id
1 'polypeptide(L)'
;MNYRLLLIAALMSLISAACGLAGIAPPPPPTVAPSPTPLPAPTLTPTPTLGPREYIDAVYCWKSRIDTGEFELFRFFNNGTVIGAFVSPFADCQDAWNKMAQYLTIDEVMTFNHGEYHLSGTVVRFELKQARADKIIGEVTGSYTGDKMLLTKQGAEQLEYIFVKP
;
A
#
# COMPACT_ATOMS: atom_id res chain seq x y z
N MET A 1 15.88 51.53 -35.14
CA MET A 1 15.45 50.14 -34.90
C MET A 1 16.71 49.29 -34.95
N ASN A 2 17.15 48.80 -33.79
CA ASN A 2 18.54 48.42 -33.55
C ASN A 2 18.82 46.93 -33.85
N TYR A 3 19.90 46.76 -34.61
CA TYR A 3 20.77 45.61 -34.85
C TYR A 3 20.78 44.49 -33.79
N ARG A 4 20.68 43.24 -34.28
CA ARG A 4 21.72 42.19 -34.13
C ARG A 4 21.22 40.90 -34.79
N LEU A 5 21.64 40.71 -36.03
CA LEU A 5 21.35 39.57 -36.88
C LEU A 5 22.69 38.93 -37.27
N LEU A 6 22.83 37.64 -37.00
CA LEU A 6 23.66 36.65 -37.70
C LEU A 6 25.20 36.77 -37.70
N LEU A 7 25.82 35.64 -38.02
CA LEU A 7 27.26 35.31 -38.11
C LEU A 7 27.86 34.96 -36.74
N ILE A 8 28.52 33.82 -36.55
CA ILE A 8 29.65 33.35 -37.35
C ILE A 8 29.64 31.82 -37.32
N ALA A 9 29.39 31.22 -38.48
CA ALA A 9 29.77 29.85 -38.78
C ALA A 9 30.69 29.89 -40.00
N ALA A 10 31.69 29.02 -39.94
CA ALA A 10 32.45 28.49 -41.06
C ALA A 10 33.81 29.14 -41.40
N LEU A 11 34.75 28.22 -41.60
CA LEU A 11 35.92 28.26 -42.47
C LEU A 11 37.15 29.03 -41.97
N MET A 12 38.24 28.32 -41.68
CA MET A 12 39.24 27.91 -42.70
C MET A 12 40.59 27.52 -42.08
N SER A 13 41.25 26.57 -42.76
CA SER A 13 42.73 26.52 -42.96
C SER A 13 43.60 26.06 -41.78
N LEU A 14 44.70 25.32 -41.94
CA LEU A 14 45.35 24.62 -43.05
C LEU A 14 46.49 23.77 -42.43
N ILE A 15 46.63 22.52 -42.89
CA ILE A 15 47.87 21.77 -43.17
C ILE A 15 49.14 22.08 -42.34
N SER A 16 49.69 21.04 -41.70
CA SER A 16 51.14 20.87 -41.58
C SER A 16 51.50 19.39 -41.64
N ALA A 17 52.28 19.05 -42.66
CA ALA A 17 52.88 17.76 -42.90
C ALA A 17 54.10 17.55 -42.00
N ALA A 18 54.25 16.36 -41.43
CA ALA A 18 55.56 15.80 -41.07
C ALA A 18 55.46 14.28 -40.81
N CYS A 19 55.97 13.53 -41.77
CA CYS A 19 56.88 12.39 -41.63
C CYS A 19 57.04 11.75 -40.23
N GLY A 20 56.85 10.43 -40.13
CA GLY A 20 57.30 9.64 -38.99
C GLY A 20 56.89 8.18 -39.06
N LEU A 21 57.73 7.33 -39.66
CA LEU A 21 57.72 5.88 -39.51
C LEU A 21 57.89 5.49 -38.03
N ALA A 22 56.97 4.70 -37.48
CA ALA A 22 57.27 3.78 -36.38
C ALA A 22 56.23 2.65 -36.36
N GLY A 23 56.69 1.41 -36.52
CA GLY A 23 55.85 0.21 -36.42
C GLY A 23 55.26 0.09 -35.02
N ILE A 24 53.93 -0.03 -34.95
CA ILE A 24 53.18 -0.22 -33.71
C ILE A 24 52.72 -1.67 -33.70
N ALA A 25 53.24 -2.46 -32.77
CA ALA A 25 52.78 -3.83 -32.52
C ALA A 25 51.27 -3.83 -32.19
N PRO A 26 50.50 -4.86 -32.59
CA PRO A 26 49.08 -4.92 -32.27
C PRO A 26 48.88 -4.95 -30.75
N PRO A 27 47.85 -4.25 -30.23
CA PRO A 27 47.59 -4.19 -28.80
C PRO A 27 47.24 -5.58 -28.24
N PRO A 28 47.60 -5.88 -26.98
CA PRO A 28 47.27 -7.16 -26.36
C PRO A 28 45.74 -7.33 -26.23
N PRO A 29 45.22 -8.57 -26.24
CA PRO A 29 43.80 -8.83 -26.14
C PRO A 29 43.25 -8.35 -24.77
N PRO A 30 41.99 -7.88 -24.71
CA PRO A 30 41.38 -7.40 -23.48
C PRO A 30 41.24 -8.53 -22.46
N THR A 31 41.68 -8.26 -21.22
CA THR A 31 41.50 -9.18 -20.08
C THR A 31 40.02 -9.21 -19.68
N VAL A 32 39.40 -10.39 -19.75
CA VAL A 32 38.00 -10.58 -19.34
C VAL A 32 37.90 -10.38 -17.83
N ALA A 33 37.12 -9.38 -17.40
CA ALA A 33 36.86 -9.14 -15.98
C ALA A 33 36.09 -10.32 -15.36
N PRO A 34 36.40 -10.70 -14.10
CA PRO A 34 35.66 -11.76 -13.42
C PRO A 34 34.19 -11.40 -13.28
N SER A 35 33.32 -12.32 -13.65
CA SER A 35 31.87 -12.17 -13.56
C SER A 35 31.45 -11.91 -12.11
N PRO A 36 30.54 -10.94 -11.84
CA PRO A 36 30.08 -10.67 -10.49
C PRO A 36 29.38 -11.90 -9.89
N THR A 37 29.78 -12.25 -8.67
CA THR A 37 29.17 -13.35 -7.92
C THR A 37 27.70 -13.00 -7.63
N PRO A 38 26.73 -13.90 -7.90
CA PRO A 38 25.33 -13.64 -7.59
C PRO A 38 25.14 -13.35 -6.11
N LEU A 39 24.47 -12.25 -5.80
CA LEU A 39 24.07 -11.92 -4.42
C LEU A 39 23.09 -13.01 -3.94
N PRO A 40 23.24 -13.53 -2.70
CA PRO A 40 22.29 -14.49 -2.15
C PRO A 40 20.87 -13.89 -2.15
N ALA A 41 19.90 -14.70 -2.58
CA ALA A 41 18.51 -14.29 -2.62
C ALA A 41 18.02 -13.93 -1.20
N PRO A 42 17.14 -12.92 -1.04
CA PRO A 42 16.58 -12.57 0.25
C PRO A 42 15.77 -13.75 0.81
N THR A 43 16.08 -14.13 2.06
CA THR A 43 15.34 -15.17 2.78
C THR A 43 13.94 -14.65 3.11
N LEU A 44 12.90 -15.27 2.54
CA LEU A 44 11.51 -14.94 2.88
C LEU A 44 11.24 -15.33 4.33
N THR A 45 10.89 -14.37 5.18
CA THR A 45 10.42 -14.66 6.54
C THR A 45 9.03 -15.30 6.44
N PRO A 46 8.78 -16.46 7.06
CA PRO A 46 7.47 -17.10 6.98
C PRO A 46 6.42 -16.21 7.64
N THR A 47 5.32 -15.98 6.94
CA THR A 47 4.13 -15.32 7.51
C THR A 47 3.57 -16.22 8.61
N PRO A 48 3.32 -15.71 9.83
CA PRO A 48 2.76 -16.52 10.90
C PRO A 48 1.44 -17.15 10.47
N THR A 49 1.32 -18.47 10.64
CA THR A 49 0.08 -19.19 10.38
C THR A 49 -0.90 -18.90 11.51
N LEU A 50 -2.08 -18.37 11.16
CA LEU A 50 -3.16 -18.19 12.13
C LEU A 50 -3.73 -19.55 12.54
N GLY A 51 -4.14 -19.67 13.80
CA GLY A 51 -4.79 -20.86 14.33
C GLY A 51 -6.21 -21.06 13.77
N PRO A 52 -7.08 -21.84 14.44
CA PRO A 52 -8.45 -22.03 14.00
C PRO A 52 -9.18 -20.69 13.89
N ARG A 53 -10.08 -20.58 12.91
CA ARG A 53 -10.88 -19.38 12.66
C ARG A 53 -11.98 -19.26 13.72
N GLU A 54 -12.09 -18.08 14.31
CA GLU A 54 -13.13 -17.65 15.23
C GLU A 54 -14.00 -16.57 14.57
N TYR A 55 -15.24 -16.41 15.06
CA TYR A 55 -16.22 -15.50 14.49
C TYR A 55 -16.79 -14.56 15.54
N ILE A 56 -17.01 -13.31 15.14
CA ILE A 56 -17.62 -12.26 15.94
C ILE A 56 -18.73 -11.58 15.14
N ASP A 57 -19.68 -10.98 15.86
CA ASP A 57 -20.69 -10.09 15.28
C ASP A 57 -20.61 -8.74 16.00
N ALA A 58 -19.88 -7.80 15.42
CA ALA A 58 -19.44 -6.59 16.13
C ALA A 58 -19.11 -5.43 15.18
N VAL A 59 -19.15 -4.22 15.73
CA VAL A 59 -18.76 -2.99 15.03
C VAL A 59 -17.61 -2.35 15.77
N TYR A 60 -16.61 -1.93 15.01
CA TYR A 60 -15.44 -1.21 15.49
C TYR A 60 -15.33 0.11 14.76
N CYS A 61 -15.09 1.18 15.49
CA CYS A 61 -15.02 2.52 14.95
C CYS A 61 -13.69 3.19 15.28
N TRP A 62 -13.12 3.86 14.28
CA TRP A 62 -12.01 4.77 14.45
C TRP A 62 -12.42 6.17 13.99
N LYS A 63 -12.06 7.19 14.77
CA LYS A 63 -12.27 8.59 14.41
C LYS A 63 -11.04 9.13 13.69
N SER A 64 -11.23 9.71 12.51
CA SER A 64 -10.16 10.36 11.77
C SER A 64 -9.54 11.49 12.59
N ARG A 65 -8.21 11.58 12.57
CA ARG A 65 -7.46 12.66 13.23
C ARG A 65 -7.35 13.90 12.34
N ILE A 66 -7.57 13.75 11.04
CA ILE A 66 -7.35 14.80 10.03
C ILE A 66 -8.63 15.61 9.85
N ASP A 67 -9.75 14.90 9.63
CA ASP A 67 -11.02 15.52 9.26
C ASP A 67 -12.05 15.41 10.39
N THR A 68 -12.61 16.57 10.77
CA THR A 68 -13.61 16.62 11.84
C THR A 68 -14.90 15.97 11.37
N GLY A 69 -15.30 14.91 12.06
CA GLY A 69 -16.55 14.19 11.79
C GLY A 69 -16.43 13.07 10.76
N GLU A 70 -15.20 12.71 10.35
CA GLU A 70 -14.93 11.51 9.56
C GLU A 70 -14.59 10.32 10.46
N PHE A 71 -15.19 9.17 10.15
CA PHE A 71 -15.02 7.93 10.88
C PHE A 71 -14.81 6.76 9.92
N GLU A 72 -14.07 5.77 10.36
CA GLU A 72 -14.00 4.48 9.72
C GLU A 72 -14.72 3.44 10.58
N LEU A 73 -15.69 2.75 9.99
CA LEU A 73 -16.42 1.65 10.61
C LEU A 73 -15.98 0.33 9.99
N PHE A 74 -15.61 -0.64 10.83
CA PHE A 74 -15.53 -2.05 10.46
C PHE A 74 -16.70 -2.80 11.08
N ARG A 75 -17.58 -3.35 10.23
CA ARG A 75 -18.62 -4.30 10.65
C ARG A 75 -18.14 -5.72 10.37
N PHE A 76 -17.97 -6.50 11.43
CA PHE A 76 -17.67 -7.92 11.35
C PHE A 76 -18.97 -8.71 11.50
N PHE A 77 -19.13 -9.73 10.66
CA PHE A 77 -20.27 -10.64 10.67
C PHE A 77 -19.84 -12.03 11.16
N ASN A 78 -20.77 -12.74 11.78
CA ASN A 78 -20.53 -14.09 12.33
C ASN A 78 -20.26 -15.19 11.27
N ASN A 79 -20.31 -14.85 9.98
CA ASN A 79 -19.99 -15.73 8.86
C ASN A 79 -18.54 -15.56 8.35
N GLY A 80 -17.76 -14.65 8.93
CA GLY A 80 -16.39 -14.36 8.50
C GLY A 80 -16.27 -13.21 7.52
N THR A 81 -17.37 -12.52 7.17
CA THR A 81 -17.33 -11.32 6.33
C THR A 81 -17.02 -10.08 7.16
N VAL A 82 -16.31 -9.13 6.57
CA VAL A 82 -16.10 -7.78 7.11
C VAL A 82 -16.46 -6.74 6.07
N ILE A 83 -17.12 -5.66 6.49
CA ILE A 83 -17.31 -4.43 5.72
C ILE A 83 -16.46 -3.33 6.35
N GLY A 84 -15.72 -2.59 5.53
CA GLY A 84 -15.06 -1.34 5.89
C GLY A 84 -15.73 -0.14 5.21
N ALA A 85 -16.10 0.87 5.99
CA ALA A 85 -16.76 2.07 5.48
C ALA A 85 -16.13 3.34 6.08
N PHE A 86 -15.70 4.25 5.20
CA PHE A 86 -15.41 5.64 5.58
C PHE A 86 -16.69 6.45 5.48
N VAL A 87 -17.05 7.11 6.57
CA VAL A 87 -18.36 7.74 6.74
C VAL A 87 -18.19 9.13 7.34
N SER A 88 -18.90 10.11 6.79
CA SER A 88 -18.93 11.49 7.28
C SER A 88 -20.19 12.22 6.78
N PRO A 89 -20.60 13.33 7.42
CA PRO A 89 -20.13 13.84 8.72
C PRO A 89 -20.96 13.31 9.90
N PHE A 90 -20.31 12.94 11.01
CA PHE A 90 -20.97 12.50 12.25
C PHE A 90 -20.38 13.16 13.50
N ALA A 91 -21.11 13.11 14.61
CA ALA A 91 -20.63 13.68 15.88
C ALA A 91 -19.59 12.76 16.57
N ASP A 92 -19.89 11.47 16.62
CA ASP A 92 -19.09 10.43 17.26
C ASP A 92 -19.37 9.06 16.61
N CYS A 93 -18.67 8.03 17.10
CA CYS A 93 -18.79 6.67 16.61
C CYS A 93 -20.19 6.06 16.78
N GLN A 94 -20.92 6.44 17.84
CA GLN A 94 -22.27 5.93 18.05
C GLN A 94 -23.27 6.59 17.10
N ASP A 95 -23.15 7.90 16.86
CA ASP A 95 -23.94 8.61 15.84
C ASP A 95 -23.68 8.05 14.43
N ALA A 96 -22.40 7.80 14.11
CA ALA A 96 -22.00 7.17 12.86
C ALA A 96 -22.65 5.78 12.70
N TRP A 97 -22.56 4.91 13.72
CA TRP A 97 -23.20 3.60 13.68
C TRP A 97 -24.72 3.68 13.58
N ASN A 98 -25.38 4.49 14.41
CA ASN A 98 -26.84 4.58 14.44
C ASN A 98 -27.43 4.96 13.07
N LYS A 99 -26.71 5.80 12.30
CA LYS A 99 -27.15 6.22 10.96
C LYS A 99 -26.76 5.22 9.86
N MET A 100 -25.64 4.53 10.03
CA MET A 100 -25.08 3.62 9.02
C MET A 100 -25.52 2.16 9.17
N ALA A 101 -26.04 1.75 10.33
CA ALA A 101 -26.38 0.36 10.63
C ALA A 101 -27.31 -0.29 9.59
N GLN A 102 -28.26 0.48 9.05
CA GLN A 102 -29.20 0.01 8.03
C GLN A 102 -28.54 -0.29 6.67
N TYR A 103 -27.34 0.22 6.41
CA TYR A 103 -26.60 0.02 5.16
C TYR A 103 -25.45 -0.98 5.32
N LEU A 104 -24.92 -1.15 6.53
CA LEU A 104 -23.81 -2.07 6.80
C LEU A 104 -24.33 -3.47 7.13
N THR A 105 -25.09 -4.04 6.20
CA THR A 105 -25.69 -5.38 6.30
C THR A 105 -24.98 -6.37 5.39
N ILE A 106 -25.23 -7.67 5.61
CA ILE A 106 -24.59 -8.72 4.80
C ILE A 106 -25.03 -8.68 3.32
N ASP A 107 -26.24 -8.23 3.04
CA ASP A 107 -26.77 -8.12 1.69
C ASP A 107 -26.13 -6.96 0.91
N GLU A 108 -25.57 -5.98 1.63
CA GLU A 108 -24.94 -4.77 1.07
C GLU A 108 -23.40 -4.87 1.00
N VAL A 109 -22.82 -6.05 1.21
CA VAL A 109 -21.36 -6.27 1.22
C VAL A 109 -20.67 -5.68 -0.02
N MET A 110 -21.25 -5.88 -1.21
CA MET A 110 -20.68 -5.39 -2.47
C MET A 110 -20.77 -3.86 -2.62
N THR A 111 -21.62 -3.18 -1.84
CA THR A 111 -21.77 -1.73 -1.88
C THR A 111 -20.59 -1.02 -1.21
N PHE A 112 -19.87 -1.71 -0.31
CA PHE A 112 -18.77 -1.16 0.47
C PHE A 112 -17.45 -1.87 0.20
N ASN A 113 -16.36 -1.35 0.75
CA ASN A 113 -15.14 -2.13 0.82
C ASN A 113 -15.39 -3.33 1.74
N HIS A 114 -14.93 -4.51 1.35
CA HIS A 114 -15.32 -5.73 2.03
C HIS A 114 -14.23 -6.78 1.96
N GLY A 115 -14.34 -7.81 2.78
CA GLY A 115 -13.39 -8.90 2.80
C GLY A 115 -13.85 -10.09 3.60
N GLU A 116 -12.98 -11.09 3.68
CA GLU A 116 -13.10 -12.15 4.67
C GLU A 116 -12.03 -11.94 5.75
N TYR A 117 -12.44 -12.09 7.00
CA TYR A 117 -11.52 -12.03 8.13
C TYR A 117 -11.20 -13.40 8.69
N HIS A 118 -9.99 -13.48 9.24
CA HIS A 118 -9.52 -14.58 10.06
C HIS A 118 -9.17 -14.01 11.42
N LEU A 119 -10.02 -14.26 12.40
CA LEU A 119 -9.73 -14.07 13.83
C LEU A 119 -9.24 -15.40 14.40
N SER A 120 -8.17 -15.38 15.19
CA SER A 120 -7.69 -16.55 15.94
C SER A 120 -7.07 -16.08 17.24
N GLY A 121 -7.69 -16.43 18.37
CA GLY A 121 -7.40 -15.83 19.67
C GLY A 121 -7.46 -14.31 19.60
N THR A 122 -6.33 -13.65 19.83
CA THR A 122 -6.26 -12.18 19.82
C THR A 122 -5.80 -11.60 18.50
N VAL A 123 -5.55 -12.40 17.45
CA VAL A 123 -5.00 -11.90 16.18
C VAL A 123 -6.08 -11.87 15.12
N VAL A 124 -6.21 -10.73 14.43
CA VAL A 124 -7.15 -10.55 13.31
C VAL A 124 -6.40 -10.17 12.04
N ARG A 125 -6.80 -10.77 10.91
CA ARG A 125 -6.28 -10.44 9.58
C ARG A 125 -7.38 -10.48 8.55
N PHE A 126 -7.39 -9.54 7.62
CA PHE A 126 -8.30 -9.53 6.47
C PHE A 126 -7.72 -8.72 5.31
N GLU A 127 -8.12 -9.06 4.08
CA GLU A 127 -7.90 -8.23 2.91
C GLU A 127 -9.16 -7.43 2.61
N LEU A 128 -9.02 -6.15 2.33
CA LEU A 128 -10.13 -5.31 1.86
C LEU A 128 -10.10 -5.27 0.34
N LYS A 129 -11.23 -5.60 -0.25
CA LYS A 129 -11.58 -5.37 -1.65
C LYS A 129 -12.33 -4.05 -1.79
N GLN A 130 -12.18 -3.43 -2.96
CA GLN A 130 -12.89 -2.21 -3.31
C GLN A 130 -14.41 -2.45 -3.43
N ALA A 131 -15.22 -1.47 -3.05
CA ALA A 131 -16.64 -1.49 -3.36
C ALA A 131 -16.92 -1.81 -4.84
N ARG A 132 -17.86 -2.73 -5.07
CA ARG A 132 -18.33 -3.19 -6.39
C ARG A 132 -17.23 -3.79 -7.28
N ALA A 133 -16.10 -4.22 -6.71
CA ALA A 133 -15.01 -4.84 -7.45
C ALA A 133 -14.26 -5.88 -6.60
N ASP A 134 -13.64 -6.87 -7.24
CA ASP A 134 -12.78 -7.85 -6.56
C ASP A 134 -11.33 -7.36 -6.39
N LYS A 135 -11.06 -6.08 -6.66
CA LYS A 135 -9.72 -5.50 -6.54
C LYS A 135 -9.36 -5.33 -5.07
N ILE A 136 -8.32 -6.03 -4.62
CA ILE A 136 -7.72 -5.84 -3.29
C ILE A 136 -7.11 -4.44 -3.22
N ILE A 137 -7.49 -3.68 -2.20
CA ILE A 137 -7.02 -2.31 -1.92
C ILE A 137 -6.10 -2.24 -0.69
N GLY A 138 -6.05 -3.30 0.11
CA GLY A 138 -5.08 -3.38 1.20
C GLY A 138 -5.29 -4.58 2.09
N GLU A 139 -4.22 -4.96 2.78
CA GLU A 139 -4.26 -5.92 3.88
C GLU A 139 -4.35 -5.18 5.21
N VAL A 140 -5.19 -5.70 6.11
CA VAL A 140 -5.32 -5.23 7.49
C VAL A 140 -4.95 -6.37 8.43
N THR A 141 -4.07 -6.08 9.38
CA THR A 141 -3.67 -7.00 10.45
C THR A 141 -3.83 -6.31 11.79
N GLY A 142 -4.02 -7.05 12.87
CA GLY A 142 -4.18 -6.42 14.16
C GLY A 142 -4.40 -7.36 15.32
N SER A 143 -4.68 -6.75 16.46
CA SER A 143 -5.11 -7.47 17.66
C SER A 143 -6.54 -7.14 18.07
N TYR A 144 -7.18 -8.09 18.75
CA TYR A 144 -8.56 -8.04 19.22
C TYR A 144 -8.61 -8.38 20.71
N THR A 145 -9.35 -7.58 21.49
CA THR A 145 -9.58 -7.81 22.93
C THR A 145 -11.06 -7.82 23.33
N GLY A 146 -11.99 -7.76 22.37
CA GLY A 146 -13.43 -7.64 22.63
C GLY A 146 -13.91 -6.20 22.72
N ASP A 147 -13.26 -5.37 23.53
CA ASP A 147 -13.65 -3.95 23.66
C ASP A 147 -12.96 -3.04 22.63
N LYS A 148 -11.84 -3.52 22.07
CA LYS A 148 -10.98 -2.76 21.17
C LYS A 148 -10.35 -3.66 20.10
N MET A 149 -9.98 -3.02 19.00
CA MET A 149 -9.07 -3.58 18.01
C MET A 149 -7.92 -2.63 17.73
N LEU A 150 -6.69 -3.14 17.68
CA LEU A 150 -5.53 -2.39 17.20
C LEU A 150 -5.23 -2.86 15.78
N LEU A 151 -5.61 -2.08 14.77
CA LEU A 151 -5.50 -2.47 13.37
C LEU A 151 -4.42 -1.66 12.65
N THR A 152 -3.63 -2.33 11.83
CA THR A 152 -2.60 -1.76 10.98
C THR A 152 -2.94 -2.10 9.54
N LYS A 153 -3.18 -1.06 8.73
CA LYS A 153 -3.25 -1.20 7.27
C LYS A 153 -1.83 -1.25 6.72
N GLN A 154 -1.60 -2.04 5.67
CA GLN A 154 -0.27 -2.16 5.08
C GLN A 154 0.35 -0.78 4.76
N GLY A 155 1.51 -0.49 5.36
CA GLY A 155 2.21 0.79 5.17
C GLY A 155 1.65 1.99 5.96
N ALA A 156 0.67 1.78 6.84
CA ALA A 156 0.10 2.81 7.70
C ALA A 156 0.49 2.65 9.17
N GLU A 157 0.20 3.67 9.98
CA GLU A 157 0.29 3.56 11.44
C GLU A 157 -0.77 2.58 12.00
N GLN A 158 -0.49 2.04 13.19
CA GLN A 158 -1.48 1.26 13.93
C GLN A 158 -2.53 2.20 14.51
N LEU A 159 -3.80 1.85 14.32
CA LEU A 159 -4.95 2.63 14.77
C LEU A 159 -5.76 1.83 15.79
N GLU A 160 -6.19 2.51 16.85
CA GLU A 160 -7.10 1.95 17.85
C GLU A 160 -8.55 2.18 17.43
N TYR A 161 -9.27 1.08 17.20
CA TYR A 161 -10.71 1.07 16.97
C TYR A 161 -11.42 0.67 18.25
N ILE A 162 -12.47 1.40 18.59
CA ILE A 162 -13.29 1.15 19.76
C ILE A 162 -14.53 0.36 19.37
N PHE A 163 -14.94 -0.58 20.22
CA PHE A 163 -16.21 -1.27 20.07
C PHE A 163 -17.37 -0.27 20.10
N VAL A 164 -18.29 -0.39 19.14
CA VAL A 164 -19.54 0.37 19.11
C VAL A 164 -20.67 -0.61 19.37
N LYS A 165 -21.55 -0.26 20.31
CA LYS A 165 -22.68 -1.11 20.67
C LYS A 165 -23.66 -1.17 19.50
N PRO A 166 -23.88 -2.37 18.91
CA PRO A 166 -24.82 -2.56 17.81
C PRO A 166 -26.25 -2.20 18.18
#